data_AF-A0A9D3YIA7-F1
#
_entry.id   AF-A0A9D3YIA7-F1
#
_cell.length_a   1.000
_cell.length_b   1.000
_cell.length_c   1.000
_cell.angle_alpha   90.00
_cell.angle_beta   90.00
_cell.angle_gamma   90.00
#
_symmetry.space_group_name_H-M   'P 1'
#
loop_
_entity.id
_entity.type
_entity.pdbx_description
1 polymer ?
#
loop_
_entity_poly.entity_id
_entity_poly.type
_entity_poly.pdbx_seq_one_letter_code
_entity_poly.pdbx_strand_id
1 'polypeptide(L)'
;MPGNTAKAAVLLSVFLMSIVHCGHSEEGVCTKSDDGVKCSEDNSVRLTRLNGELVGNVQTITDGDRKLEMKTLNMKPLVFEIENFLTEEECDYIKAAAVKTGLESSQTMAHSMSKNQNVDLMDLNHDGELDIKEMKITIENGYDIFLEKEDILDMYSTLELDTNGDTHISREELSKIKPKDLFTYLHKVGSRSPREALPLQ
;
A
#
# COMPACT_ATOMS: atom_id res chain seq x y z
N MET A 1 -72.28 -38.54 15.72
CA MET A 1 -72.77 -38.39 14.32
C MET A 1 -72.50 -36.97 13.89
N PRO A 2 -71.99 -36.75 12.67
CA PRO A 2 -70.75 -36.02 12.44
C PRO A 2 -70.95 -34.69 11.71
N GLY A 3 -70.00 -33.76 11.88
CA GLY A 3 -69.92 -32.51 11.12
C GLY A 3 -68.46 -32.21 10.81
N ASN A 4 -68.01 -32.74 9.68
CA ASN A 4 -66.65 -32.67 9.16
C ASN A 4 -66.56 -31.42 8.25
N THR A 5 -65.76 -30.41 8.59
CA THR A 5 -65.43 -29.33 7.65
C THR A 5 -63.95 -28.95 7.74
N ALA A 6 -63.21 -29.54 6.79
CA ALA A 6 -62.08 -28.99 6.05
C ALA A 6 -61.11 -28.05 6.78
N LYS A 7 -59.95 -28.61 7.12
CA LYS A 7 -58.71 -27.84 7.32
C LYS A 7 -58.35 -27.15 6.00
N ALA A 8 -58.35 -25.82 6.00
CA ALA A 8 -57.86 -25.02 4.89
C ALA A 8 -56.35 -25.21 4.73
N ALA A 9 -55.95 -25.86 3.65
CA ALA A 9 -54.56 -25.92 3.20
C ALA A 9 -54.22 -24.58 2.54
N VAL A 10 -53.43 -23.76 3.22
CA VAL A 10 -52.83 -22.56 2.63
C VAL A 10 -51.64 -23.01 1.79
N LEU A 11 -51.86 -23.18 0.49
CA LEU A 11 -50.81 -23.34 -0.51
C LEU A 11 -50.10 -21.99 -0.68
N LEU A 12 -49.00 -21.81 0.04
CA LEU A 12 -48.09 -20.68 -0.16
C LEU A 12 -47.24 -20.97 -1.40
N SER A 13 -47.80 -20.68 -2.57
CA SER A 13 -47.07 -20.64 -3.84
C SER A 13 -46.14 -19.42 -3.83
N VAL A 14 -44.89 -19.63 -3.46
CA VAL A 14 -43.81 -18.65 -3.60
C VAL A 14 -43.54 -18.46 -5.10
N PHE A 15 -44.13 -17.42 -5.68
CA PHE A 15 -43.78 -16.95 -7.02
C PHE A 15 -42.43 -16.24 -6.92
N LEU A 16 -41.37 -16.90 -7.38
CA LEU A 16 -40.12 -16.24 -7.76
C LEU A 16 -40.41 -15.31 -8.94
N MET A 17 -40.74 -14.06 -8.66
CA MET A 17 -40.52 -12.99 -9.62
C MET A 17 -39.18 -12.35 -9.26
N SER A 18 -38.16 -12.74 -10.03
CA SER A 18 -36.91 -12.02 -10.15
C SER A 18 -37.22 -10.62 -10.67
N ILE A 19 -37.49 -9.70 -9.74
CA ILE A 19 -37.39 -8.28 -10.05
C ILE A 19 -35.91 -7.96 -10.05
N VAL A 20 -35.27 -8.26 -11.17
CA VAL A 20 -34.07 -7.56 -11.61
C VAL A 20 -34.54 -6.15 -11.93
N HIS A 21 -34.56 -5.27 -10.91
CA HIS A 21 -34.45 -3.84 -11.18
C HIS A 21 -33.03 -3.62 -11.68
N CYS A 22 -32.84 -3.86 -12.97
CA CYS A 22 -31.72 -3.30 -13.71
C CYS A 22 -31.96 -1.80 -13.68
N GLY A 23 -31.35 -1.12 -12.70
CA GLY A 23 -31.25 0.32 -12.71
C GLY A 23 -30.55 0.70 -13.99
N HIS A 24 -31.35 1.14 -14.96
CA HIS A 24 -30.88 1.82 -16.15
C HIS A 24 -29.92 2.92 -15.68
N SER A 25 -28.70 2.94 -16.21
CA SER A 25 -27.78 4.04 -16.01
C SER A 25 -28.41 5.29 -16.58
N GLU A 26 -29.10 6.07 -15.75
CA GLU A 26 -29.30 7.47 -16.08
C GLU A 26 -27.91 8.09 -16.14
N GLU A 27 -27.59 8.68 -17.29
CA GLU A 27 -26.42 9.51 -17.48
C GLU A 27 -26.29 10.41 -16.26
N GLY A 28 -25.23 10.21 -15.48
CA GLY A 28 -25.05 10.91 -14.22
C GLY A 28 -24.95 12.41 -14.48
N VAL A 29 -26.07 13.11 -14.29
CA VAL A 29 -26.08 14.57 -14.29
C VAL A 29 -25.16 14.99 -13.16
N CYS A 30 -24.07 15.68 -13.50
CA CYS A 30 -23.22 16.28 -12.49
C CYS A 30 -24.05 17.33 -11.73
N THR A 31 -24.49 16.99 -10.52
CA THR A 31 -25.19 17.92 -9.66
C THR A 31 -24.15 18.77 -8.95
N LYS A 32 -24.34 20.10 -8.97
CA LYS A 32 -23.55 21.03 -8.16
C LYS A 32 -23.96 20.86 -6.69
N SER A 33 -23.61 19.73 -6.11
CA SER A 33 -23.79 19.45 -4.70
C SER A 33 -22.63 20.09 -3.92
N ASP A 34 -22.81 20.30 -2.63
CA ASP A 34 -21.78 20.86 -1.73
C ASP A 34 -20.72 19.81 -1.35
N ASP A 35 -20.47 18.84 -2.23
CA ASP A 35 -19.61 17.67 -2.05
C ASP A 35 -18.17 17.91 -2.55
N GLY A 36 -17.85 19.15 -2.95
CA GLY A 36 -16.52 19.53 -3.44
C GLY A 36 -16.24 19.08 -4.88
N VAL A 37 -17.22 18.52 -5.58
CA VAL A 37 -17.09 18.10 -6.99
C VAL A 37 -17.50 19.25 -7.91
N LYS A 38 -16.53 19.77 -8.68
CA LYS A 38 -16.81 20.81 -9.67
C LYS A 38 -17.23 20.19 -11.00
N CYS A 39 -18.47 20.43 -11.40
CA CYS A 39 -18.95 20.10 -12.73
C CYS A 39 -18.27 21.03 -13.76
N SER A 40 -17.64 20.41 -14.77
CA SER A 40 -17.13 21.11 -15.94
C SER A 40 -18.29 21.62 -16.81
N GLU A 41 -18.02 22.57 -17.71
CA GLU A 41 -19.04 23.19 -18.59
C GLU A 41 -19.75 22.18 -19.49
N ASP A 42 -19.08 21.06 -19.78
CA ASP A 42 -19.59 19.89 -20.52
C ASP A 42 -20.40 18.91 -19.64
N ASN A 43 -20.77 19.32 -18.42
CA ASN A 43 -21.46 18.48 -17.43
C ASN A 43 -20.66 17.23 -17.02
N SER A 44 -19.34 17.20 -17.28
CA SER A 44 -18.45 16.13 -16.84
C SER A 44 -17.92 16.39 -15.43
N VAL A 45 -17.79 15.32 -14.65
CA VAL A 45 -17.10 15.34 -13.36
C VAL A 45 -15.59 15.35 -13.61
N ARG A 46 -14.87 16.33 -13.05
CA ARG A 46 -13.41 16.38 -13.11
C ARG A 46 -12.80 16.43 -11.72
N LEU A 47 -11.72 15.67 -11.53
CA LEU A 47 -10.96 15.71 -10.28
C LEU A 47 -10.26 17.06 -10.13
N THR A 48 -10.49 17.72 -9.00
CA THR A 48 -9.78 18.95 -8.66
C THR A 48 -8.31 18.63 -8.37
N ARG A 49 -7.41 19.17 -9.21
CA ARG A 49 -5.98 19.13 -8.97
C ARG A 49 -5.52 20.49 -8.47
N LEU A 50 -4.98 20.54 -7.26
CA LEU A 50 -4.37 21.75 -6.71
C LEU A 50 -3.13 22.14 -7.54
N ASN A 51 -2.88 23.44 -7.66
CA ASN A 51 -1.74 23.96 -8.41
C ASN A 51 -0.61 24.36 -7.45
N GLY A 52 0.57 23.76 -7.61
CA GLY A 52 1.75 24.07 -6.80
C GLY A 52 2.44 25.37 -7.16
N GLU A 53 2.20 25.91 -8.37
CA GLU A 53 2.97 27.00 -9.00
C GLU A 53 4.48 26.74 -9.06
N LEU A 54 5.19 26.87 -7.93
CA LEU A 54 6.63 26.63 -7.78
C LEU A 54 6.97 26.19 -6.35
N VAL A 55 8.10 25.50 -6.19
CA VAL A 55 8.59 25.05 -4.87
C VAL A 55 8.86 26.25 -3.96
N GLY A 56 8.30 26.22 -2.76
CA GLY A 56 8.35 27.30 -1.77
C GLY A 56 7.20 28.30 -1.86
N ASN A 57 6.33 28.21 -2.87
CA ASN A 57 5.15 29.07 -2.96
C ASN A 57 4.19 28.81 -1.80
N VAL A 58 3.65 29.88 -1.21
CA VAL A 58 2.71 29.81 -0.08
C VAL A 58 1.37 30.38 -0.52
N GLN A 59 0.32 29.58 -0.35
CA GLN A 59 -1.06 29.95 -0.65
C GLN A 59 -1.86 29.95 0.65
N THR A 60 -2.63 31.01 0.90
CA THR A 60 -3.56 31.03 2.04
C THR A 60 -4.80 30.23 1.71
N ILE A 61 -5.14 29.28 2.57
CA ILE A 61 -6.38 28.49 2.50
C ILE A 61 -7.23 28.79 3.74
N THR A 62 -8.53 28.57 3.62
CA THR A 62 -9.48 28.75 4.72
C THR A 62 -10.05 27.40 5.13
N ASP A 63 -9.97 27.10 6.42
CA ASP A 63 -10.57 25.94 7.07
C ASP A 63 -11.55 26.44 8.15
N GLY A 64 -12.84 26.50 7.80
CA GLY A 64 -13.85 27.17 8.62
C GLY A 64 -13.50 28.64 8.88
N ASP A 65 -13.27 28.99 10.15
CA ASP A 65 -12.85 30.33 10.57
C ASP A 65 -11.32 30.52 10.61
N ARG A 66 -10.55 29.45 10.39
CA ARG A 66 -9.07 29.48 10.43
C ARG A 66 -8.52 29.80 9.05
N LYS A 67 -7.53 30.67 9.00
CA LYS A 67 -6.68 30.86 7.81
C LYS A 67 -5.38 30.10 8.03
N LEU A 68 -5.06 29.22 7.10
CA LEU A 68 -3.85 28.40 7.13
C LEU A 68 -3.00 28.70 5.90
N GLU A 69 -1.71 28.40 6.00
CA GLU A 69 -0.76 28.55 4.91
C GLU A 69 -0.44 27.17 4.34
N MET A 70 -0.63 27.02 3.04
CA MET A 70 -0.28 25.83 2.28
C MET A 70 0.95 26.12 1.43
N LYS A 71 2.05 25.44 1.72
CA LYS A 71 3.34 25.61 1.04
C LYS A 71 3.60 24.47 0.06
N THR A 72 4.02 24.79 -1.15
CA THR A 72 4.45 23.78 -2.13
C THR A 72 5.85 23.28 -1.80
N LEU A 73 6.02 21.99 -1.51
CA LEU A 73 7.33 21.38 -1.21
C LEU A 73 8.01 20.79 -2.44
N ASN A 74 7.24 20.20 -3.34
CA ASN A 74 7.76 19.56 -4.55
C ASN A 74 6.72 19.66 -5.67
N MET A 75 7.18 19.68 -6.93
CA MET A 75 6.33 19.65 -8.13
C MET A 75 6.23 18.25 -8.76
N LYS A 76 7.20 17.37 -8.48
CA LYS A 76 7.28 16.00 -9.04
C LYS A 76 7.83 15.00 -7.98
N PRO A 77 6.97 14.30 -7.23
CA PRO A 77 5.52 14.45 -7.17
C PRO A 77 5.09 15.82 -6.61
N LEU A 78 3.86 16.24 -6.92
CA LEU A 78 3.30 17.48 -6.38
C LEU A 78 2.96 17.26 -4.89
N VAL A 79 3.67 17.93 -4.00
CA VAL A 79 3.56 17.78 -2.55
C VAL A 79 3.36 19.15 -1.91
N PHE A 80 2.44 19.21 -0.95
CA PHE A 80 2.13 20.39 -0.16
C PHE A 80 2.33 20.12 1.33
N GLU A 81 2.65 21.18 2.07
CA GLU A 81 2.73 21.20 3.52
C GLU A 81 1.73 22.24 4.05
N ILE A 82 0.96 21.85 5.07
CA ILE A 82 0.07 22.74 5.80
C ILE A 82 0.41 22.56 7.28
N GLU A 83 1.21 23.48 7.81
CA GLU A 83 1.60 23.45 9.21
C GLU A 83 0.39 23.65 10.12
N ASN A 84 0.39 22.97 11.27
CA ASN A 84 -0.66 23.08 12.28
C ASN A 84 -2.08 22.88 11.70
N PHE A 85 -2.22 22.02 10.67
CA PHE A 85 -3.52 21.71 10.09
C PHE A 85 -4.47 21.18 11.16
N LEU A 86 -3.99 20.18 11.93
CA LEU A 86 -4.63 19.72 13.17
C LEU A 86 -4.07 20.51 14.36
N THR A 87 -4.95 20.89 15.27
CA THR A 87 -4.60 21.44 16.58
C THR A 87 -3.99 20.37 17.49
N GLU A 88 -3.32 20.79 18.57
CA GLU A 88 -2.77 19.86 19.57
C GLU A 88 -3.87 18.99 20.21
N GLU A 89 -5.04 19.58 20.50
CA GLU A 89 -6.18 18.87 21.07
C GLU A 89 -6.73 17.80 20.11
N GLU A 90 -6.83 18.10 18.81
CA GLU A 90 -7.25 17.12 17.79
C GLU A 90 -6.23 15.99 17.64
N CYS A 91 -4.93 16.32 17.66
CA CYS A 91 -3.87 15.33 17.65
C CYS A 91 -3.94 14.39 18.86
N ASP A 92 -4.13 14.93 20.06
CA ASP A 92 -4.27 14.17 21.30
C ASP A 92 -5.51 13.28 21.29
N TYR A 93 -6.63 13.80 20.78
CA TYR A 93 -7.85 13.04 20.60
C TYR A 93 -7.66 11.85 19.65
N ILE A 94 -7.04 12.05 18.49
CA ILE A 94 -6.78 10.99 17.51
C ILE A 94 -5.88 9.90 18.12
N LYS A 95 -4.81 10.29 18.82
CA LYS A 95 -3.92 9.35 19.53
C LYS A 95 -4.69 8.52 20.57
N ALA A 96 -5.49 9.17 21.41
CA ALA A 96 -6.27 8.49 22.44
C ALA A 96 -7.31 7.53 21.85
N ALA A 97 -8.00 7.95 20.77
CA ALA A 97 -8.97 7.13 20.06
C ALA A 97 -8.33 5.90 19.42
N ALA A 98 -7.15 6.06 18.82
CA ALA A 98 -6.39 4.97 18.21
C ALA A 98 -5.95 3.93 19.26
N VAL A 99 -5.39 4.38 20.39
CA VAL A 99 -5.00 3.48 21.49
C VAL A 99 -6.20 2.73 22.07
N LYS A 100 -7.33 3.42 22.26
CA LYS A 100 -8.57 2.83 22.78
C LYS A 100 -9.14 1.75 21.84
N THR A 101 -9.04 1.96 20.54
CA THR A 101 -9.53 1.02 19.52
C THR A 101 -8.65 -0.23 19.43
N GLY A 102 -7.37 -0.09 19.80
CA GLY A 102 -6.35 -1.12 19.65
C GLY A 102 -5.57 -0.91 18.36
N LEU A 103 -4.26 -1.05 18.44
CA LEU A 103 -3.35 -0.96 17.30
C LEU A 103 -2.85 -2.35 16.95
N GLU A 104 -2.70 -2.60 15.66
CA GLU A 104 -2.06 -3.80 15.13
C GLU A 104 -0.74 -3.43 14.48
N SER A 105 0.16 -4.40 14.37
CA SER A 105 1.40 -4.20 13.62
C SER A 105 1.03 -3.95 12.16
N SER A 106 1.53 -2.86 11.58
CA SER A 106 1.32 -2.57 10.16
C SER A 106 1.79 -3.75 9.32
N GLN A 107 0.94 -4.17 8.38
CA GLN A 107 1.33 -5.22 7.45
C GLN A 107 2.39 -4.67 6.52
N THR A 108 3.60 -5.18 6.67
CA THR A 108 4.67 -5.05 5.69
C THR A 108 4.53 -6.20 4.69
N MET A 109 5.10 -6.05 3.50
CA MET A 109 5.10 -7.13 2.51
C MET A 109 5.79 -8.39 3.05
N ALA A 110 6.74 -8.23 3.97
CA ALA A 110 7.36 -9.32 4.73
C ALA A 110 6.34 -10.17 5.53
N HIS A 111 5.26 -9.57 6.06
CA HIS A 111 4.21 -10.26 6.81
C HIS A 111 3.18 -10.92 5.89
N SER A 112 2.98 -10.38 4.68
CA SER A 112 2.10 -10.98 3.66
C SER A 112 2.78 -12.09 2.85
N MET A 113 4.00 -12.48 3.22
CA MET A 113 4.70 -13.60 2.58
C MET A 113 3.94 -14.90 2.81
N SER A 114 3.14 -15.23 1.80
CA SER A 114 2.52 -16.52 1.59
C SER A 114 3.60 -17.60 1.61
N LYS A 115 3.23 -18.79 2.06
CA LYS A 115 4.03 -19.99 2.35
C LYS A 115 4.88 -20.55 1.18
N ASN A 116 5.04 -19.83 0.08
CA ASN A 116 5.85 -20.22 -1.06
C ASN A 116 7.31 -19.87 -0.78
N GLN A 117 8.11 -20.90 -0.52
CA GLN A 117 9.56 -20.83 -0.30
C GLN A 117 10.36 -20.55 -1.58
N ASN A 118 9.70 -20.09 -2.65
CA ASN A 118 10.36 -19.85 -3.93
C ASN A 118 10.84 -18.40 -3.94
N VAL A 119 12.16 -18.22 -3.99
CA VAL A 119 12.80 -16.91 -4.15
C VAL A 119 12.85 -16.65 -5.65
N ASP A 120 12.05 -15.71 -6.14
CA ASP A 120 12.14 -15.27 -7.53
C ASP A 120 13.23 -14.19 -7.62
N LEU A 121 14.40 -14.58 -8.12
CA LEU A 121 15.56 -13.69 -8.29
C LEU A 121 15.34 -12.78 -9.50
N MET A 122 15.54 -11.47 -9.32
CA MET A 122 15.36 -10.46 -10.37
C MET A 122 16.68 -10.20 -11.10
N ASP A 123 16.95 -10.96 -12.15
CA ASP A 123 17.96 -10.63 -13.17
C ASP A 123 17.36 -9.57 -14.12
N LEU A 124 17.69 -8.29 -13.89
CA LEU A 124 17.08 -7.13 -14.55
C LEU A 124 17.71 -6.85 -15.90
N ASN A 125 19.00 -7.10 -16.04
CA ASN A 125 19.76 -6.84 -17.26
C ASN A 125 19.79 -8.07 -18.20
N HIS A 126 19.32 -9.23 -17.72
CA HIS A 126 19.28 -10.52 -18.42
C HIS A 126 20.65 -11.06 -18.84
N ASP A 127 21.70 -10.73 -18.10
CA ASP A 127 23.06 -11.25 -18.34
C ASP A 127 23.28 -12.64 -17.75
N GLY A 128 22.36 -13.12 -16.90
CA GLY A 128 22.41 -14.43 -16.26
C GLY A 128 23.30 -14.49 -15.02
N GLU A 129 23.82 -13.36 -14.58
CA GLU A 129 24.48 -13.16 -13.29
C GLU A 129 23.57 -12.29 -12.40
N LEU A 130 23.83 -12.26 -11.10
CA LEU A 130 23.13 -11.33 -10.20
C LEU A 130 24.13 -10.39 -9.58
N ASP A 131 24.01 -9.12 -9.94
CA ASP A 131 24.78 -8.06 -9.32
C ASP A 131 24.25 -7.74 -7.89
N ILE A 132 25.03 -6.99 -7.11
CA ILE A 132 24.64 -6.55 -5.76
C ILE A 132 23.33 -5.75 -5.79
N LYS A 133 23.09 -4.97 -6.85
CA LYS A 133 21.93 -4.10 -6.99
C LYS A 133 20.66 -4.90 -7.30
N GLU A 134 20.75 -5.92 -8.13
CA GLU A 134 19.72 -6.88 -8.48
C GLU A 134 19.37 -7.74 -7.28
N MET A 135 20.38 -8.17 -6.52
CA MET A 135 20.15 -8.82 -5.23
C MET A 135 19.44 -7.90 -4.24
N LYS A 136 19.87 -6.64 -4.14
CA LYS A 136 19.20 -5.62 -3.31
C LYS A 136 17.73 -5.45 -3.71
N ILE A 137 17.47 -5.23 -4.99
CA ILE A 137 16.11 -5.03 -5.53
C ILE A 137 15.25 -6.27 -5.35
N THR A 138 15.82 -7.47 -5.54
CA THR A 138 15.14 -8.75 -5.29
C THR A 138 14.70 -8.85 -3.84
N ILE A 139 15.56 -8.47 -2.90
CA ILE A 139 15.27 -8.54 -1.47
C ILE A 139 14.28 -7.46 -1.04
N GLU A 140 14.43 -6.23 -1.54
CA GLU A 140 13.52 -5.12 -1.26
C GLU A 140 12.11 -5.40 -1.81
N ASN A 141 11.99 -5.77 -3.09
CA ASN A 141 10.69 -6.02 -3.71
C ASN A 141 10.07 -7.35 -3.28
N GLY A 142 10.90 -8.38 -3.07
CA GLY A 142 10.44 -9.72 -2.73
C GLY A 142 10.15 -9.90 -1.25
N TYR A 143 10.89 -9.24 -0.37
CA TYR A 143 10.84 -9.48 1.08
C TYR A 143 10.58 -8.22 1.92
N ASP A 144 10.53 -7.02 1.33
CA ASP A 144 10.34 -5.75 2.05
C ASP A 144 11.42 -5.51 3.11
N ILE A 145 12.65 -5.93 2.79
CA ILE A 145 13.82 -5.76 3.64
C ILE A 145 14.78 -4.83 2.92
N PHE A 146 15.12 -3.72 3.57
CA PHE A 146 16.10 -2.76 3.06
C PHE A 146 17.50 -3.14 3.57
N LEU A 147 18.35 -3.59 2.66
CA LEU A 147 19.73 -3.96 2.93
C LEU A 147 20.69 -2.96 2.28
N GLU A 148 21.76 -2.62 2.99
CA GLU A 148 22.88 -1.90 2.40
C GLU A 148 23.87 -2.86 1.75
N LYS A 149 24.80 -2.31 0.98
CA LYS A 149 25.83 -3.10 0.28
C LYS A 149 26.58 -4.01 1.24
N GLU A 150 26.92 -3.52 2.42
CA GLU A 150 27.66 -4.25 3.45
C GLU A 150 26.84 -5.45 3.96
N ASP A 151 25.53 -5.30 4.14
CA ASP A 151 24.65 -6.38 4.60
C ASP A 151 24.51 -7.50 3.55
N ILE A 152 24.57 -7.14 2.26
CA ILE A 152 24.54 -8.09 1.14
C ILE A 152 25.86 -8.87 1.06
N LEU A 153 26.99 -8.21 1.28
CA LEU A 153 28.31 -8.87 1.33
C LEU A 153 28.42 -9.82 2.53
N ASP A 154 27.88 -9.42 3.69
CA ASP A 154 27.77 -10.27 4.87
C ASP A 154 26.88 -11.49 4.59
N MET A 155 25.78 -11.31 3.86
CA MET A 155 24.93 -12.40 3.41
C MET A 155 25.67 -13.36 2.49
N TYR A 156 26.39 -12.85 1.49
CA TYR A 156 27.17 -13.67 0.55
C TYR A 156 28.21 -14.51 1.28
N SER A 157 28.91 -13.90 2.25
CA SER A 157 29.90 -14.58 3.07
C SER A 157 29.28 -15.62 4.01
N THR A 158 28.13 -15.31 4.62
CA THR A 158 27.44 -16.19 5.58
C THR A 158 26.83 -17.41 4.92
N LEU A 159 26.32 -17.24 3.70
CA LEU A 159 25.66 -18.30 2.93
C LEU A 159 26.60 -18.97 1.90
N GLU A 160 27.86 -18.54 1.84
CA GLU A 160 28.88 -19.00 0.87
C GLU A 160 28.37 -18.91 -0.59
N LEU A 161 27.69 -17.80 -0.92
CA LEU A 161 27.06 -17.60 -2.23
C LEU A 161 28.07 -17.25 -3.32
N ASP A 162 29.03 -16.42 -2.97
CA ASP A 162 30.07 -15.92 -3.85
C ASP A 162 31.35 -16.75 -3.63
N THR A 163 31.49 -17.84 -4.40
CA THR A 163 32.62 -18.78 -4.21
C THR A 163 33.90 -18.25 -4.85
N ASN A 164 33.76 -17.48 -5.93
CA ASN A 164 34.88 -16.93 -6.69
C ASN A 164 35.32 -15.54 -6.18
N GLY A 165 34.54 -14.90 -5.31
CA GLY A 165 34.82 -13.61 -4.69
C GLY A 165 34.67 -12.43 -5.64
N ASP A 166 33.93 -12.59 -6.75
CA ASP A 166 33.81 -11.57 -7.79
C ASP A 166 32.62 -10.62 -7.57
N THR A 167 31.88 -10.79 -6.48
CA THR A 167 30.70 -10.01 -6.07
C THR A 167 29.47 -10.14 -6.97
N HIS A 168 29.49 -11.06 -7.93
CA HIS A 168 28.37 -11.40 -8.80
C HIS A 168 28.00 -12.86 -8.55
N ILE A 169 26.71 -13.16 -8.50
CA ILE A 169 26.27 -14.55 -8.29
C ILE A 169 25.90 -15.17 -9.63
N SER A 170 26.74 -16.06 -10.13
CA SER A 170 26.54 -16.78 -11.38
C SER A 170 25.47 -17.88 -11.27
N ARG A 171 24.95 -18.38 -12.40
CA ARG A 171 23.96 -19.49 -12.41
C ARG A 171 24.48 -20.75 -11.72
N GLU A 172 25.76 -21.04 -11.89
CA GLU A 172 26.44 -22.18 -11.28
C GLU A 172 26.48 -22.05 -9.75
N GLU A 173 26.65 -20.84 -9.23
CA GLU A 173 26.62 -20.55 -7.80
C GLU A 173 25.19 -20.59 -7.26
N LEU A 174 24.22 -20.01 -7.99
CA LEU A 174 22.80 -20.10 -7.67
C LEU A 174 22.31 -21.55 -7.55
N SER A 175 22.79 -22.44 -8.41
CA SER A 175 22.40 -23.85 -8.40
C SER A 175 22.80 -24.60 -7.12
N LYS A 176 23.81 -24.12 -6.40
CA LYS A 176 24.28 -24.72 -5.15
C LYS A 176 23.48 -24.25 -3.93
N ILE A 177 22.73 -23.16 -4.06
CA ILE A 177 22.00 -22.54 -2.97
C ILE A 177 20.73 -23.33 -2.69
N LYS A 178 20.47 -23.55 -1.40
CA LYS A 178 19.14 -24.00 -0.96
C LYS A 178 18.28 -22.77 -0.70
N PRO A 179 17.15 -22.59 -1.39
CA PRO A 179 16.24 -21.46 -1.17
C PRO A 179 15.82 -21.28 0.29
N LYS A 180 15.77 -22.40 1.04
CA LYS A 180 15.44 -22.42 2.47
C LYS A 180 16.46 -21.71 3.35
N ASP A 181 17.75 -21.81 3.04
CA ASP A 181 18.82 -21.24 3.85
C ASP A 181 18.85 -19.71 3.65
N LEU A 182 18.68 -19.27 2.40
CA LEU A 182 18.47 -17.86 2.06
C LEU A 182 17.22 -17.29 2.75
N PHE A 183 16.08 -17.98 2.65
CA PHE A 183 14.85 -17.56 3.33
C PHE A 183 15.02 -17.44 4.84
N THR A 184 15.73 -18.38 5.47
CA THR A 184 15.99 -18.36 6.92
C THR A 184 16.85 -17.17 7.32
N TYR A 185 17.86 -16.83 6.51
CA TYR A 185 18.69 -15.65 6.72
C TYR A 185 17.86 -14.36 6.60
N LEU A 186 17.09 -14.21 5.52
CA LEU A 186 16.26 -13.03 5.28
C LEU A 186 15.22 -12.83 6.38
N HIS A 187 14.55 -13.90 6.82
CA HIS A 187 13.61 -13.81 7.96
C HIS A 187 14.30 -13.31 9.23
N LYS A 188 15.52 -13.78 9.52
CA LYS A 188 16.31 -13.35 10.68
C LYS A 188 16.71 -11.88 10.59
N VAL A 189 17.06 -11.40 9.40
CA VAL A 189 17.44 -9.99 9.18
C VAL A 189 16.22 -9.07 9.20
N GLY A 190 15.13 -9.42 8.52
CA GLY A 190 13.88 -8.64 8.52
C GLY A 190 13.20 -8.56 9.89
N SER A 191 13.48 -9.50 10.79
CA SER A 191 13.01 -9.45 12.19
C SER A 191 13.83 -8.49 13.07
N ARG A 192 14.99 -8.02 12.61
CA ARG A 192 15.75 -6.96 13.28
C ARG A 192 15.14 -5.64 12.79
N SER A 193 14.63 -4.84 13.73
CA SER A 193 13.96 -3.54 13.53
C SER A 193 14.32 -2.82 12.22
N PRO A 194 13.35 -2.17 11.53
CA PRO A 194 13.65 -1.23 10.46
C PRO A 194 14.75 -0.28 10.93
N ARG A 195 15.88 -0.23 10.20
CA ARG A 195 16.93 0.74 10.49
C ARG A 195 16.28 2.11 10.52
N GLU A 196 16.47 2.80 11.64
CA GLU A 196 15.99 4.15 11.89
C GLU A 196 16.13 5.00 10.62
N ALA A 197 15.01 5.54 10.15
CA ALA A 197 15.03 6.54 9.09
C ALA A 197 16.02 7.63 9.49
N LEU A 198 17.13 7.70 8.75
CA LEU A 198 18.17 8.71 8.97
C LEU A 198 17.50 10.10 8.98
N PRO A 199 17.82 10.97 9.97
CA PRO A 199 17.35 12.34 9.93
C PRO A 199 17.95 13.01 8.71
N LEU A 200 17.10 13.60 7.87
CA LEU A 200 17.52 14.52 6.82
C LEU A 200 18.31 15.65 7.51
N GLN A 201 19.62 15.74 7.21
CA GLN A 201 20.46 16.89 7.56
C GLN A 201 20.19 18.06 6.62
#